data_AF-A0A4Q4YT34-F1
#
_entry.id   AF-A0A4Q4YT34-F1
#
_cell.length_a   1.000
_cell.length_b   1.000
_cell.length_c   1.000
_cell.angle_alpha   90.00
_cell.angle_beta   90.00
_cell.angle_gamma   90.00
#
_symmetry.space_group_name_H-M   'P 1'
#
loop_
_entity.id
_entity.type
_entity.pdbx_description
1 polymer ?
#
loop_
_entity_poly.entity_id
_entity_poly.type
_entity_poly.pdbx_seq_one_letter_code
_entity_poly.pdbx_strand_id
1 'polypeptide(L)'
;MAKLLGGLKIMHRTMPHMRLTLVAIIVINELRQQAANPAVGAGPSQPTASDLLEQIHDFSPGDWIKGKATANSKREWLLIGSAYQSAVALYCIMSLQSLSILPSALHITAMDAAHHERLMQLLKQALTFPHLRHCLMWPLLVAGARAVYGSADDRKFVDEQFKELSRVGGTALPLAARAALKRFWASGKMGWDDCFDKPYIFTA
;
A
#
# COMPACT_ATOMS: atom_id res chain seq x y z
N MET A 1 -6.42 -11.00 24.12
CA MET A 1 -5.11 -10.67 23.49
C MET A 1 -4.23 -11.88 23.23
N ALA A 2 -3.99 -12.79 24.20
CA ALA A 2 -3.10 -13.96 24.00
C ALA A 2 -3.58 -15.00 22.96
N LYS A 3 -4.90 -15.16 22.75
CA LYS A 3 -5.46 -16.10 21.76
C LYS A 3 -5.28 -15.67 20.29
N LEU A 4 -5.15 -14.36 20.03
CA LEU A 4 -4.93 -13.81 18.68
C LEU A 4 -3.48 -14.02 18.21
N LEU A 5 -2.52 -13.88 19.12
CA LEU A 5 -1.09 -14.10 18.87
C LEU A 5 -0.74 -15.59 18.64
N GLY A 6 -1.42 -16.49 19.36
CA GLY A 6 -1.29 -17.94 19.13
C GLY A 6 -1.81 -18.39 17.76
N GLY A 7 -2.89 -17.76 17.29
CA GLY A 7 -3.42 -17.96 15.93
C GLY A 7 -2.48 -17.47 14.83
N LEU A 8 -1.76 -16.36 15.05
CA LEU A 8 -0.77 -15.83 14.10
C LEU A 8 0.42 -16.78 13.89
N LYS A 9 0.95 -17.39 14.97
CA LYS A 9 2.07 -18.34 14.87
C LYS A 9 1.69 -19.64 14.16
N ILE A 10 0.46 -20.11 14.32
CA ILE A 10 -0.04 -21.32 13.64
C ILE A 10 -0.34 -21.01 12.15
N MET A 11 -0.82 -19.80 11.85
CA MET A 11 -1.03 -19.30 10.48
C MET A 11 0.26 -19.05 9.69
N HIS A 12 1.36 -18.72 10.36
CA HIS A 12 2.68 -18.55 9.73
C HIS A 12 3.20 -19.83 9.06
N ARG A 13 2.71 -21.01 9.49
CA ARG A 13 3.20 -22.32 9.03
C ARG A 13 2.54 -22.88 7.77
N THR A 14 1.48 -22.28 7.23
CA THR A 14 0.68 -22.97 6.20
C THR A 14 0.51 -22.27 4.84
N MET A 15 0.80 -20.97 4.67
CA MET A 15 0.62 -20.30 3.35
C MET A 15 1.51 -19.05 3.21
N PRO A 16 2.69 -19.12 2.55
CA PRO A 16 3.77 -18.21 2.87
C PRO A 16 3.75 -16.85 2.14
N HIS A 17 2.97 -16.60 1.08
CA HIS A 17 3.27 -15.46 0.18
C HIS A 17 2.14 -14.43 -0.06
N MET A 18 0.84 -14.73 0.08
CA MET A 18 -0.19 -13.65 0.05
C MET A 18 -0.30 -12.93 1.41
N ARG A 19 0.18 -13.59 2.47
CA ARG A 19 0.23 -13.02 3.80
C ARG A 19 1.24 -11.88 3.92
N LEU A 20 2.31 -11.84 3.14
CA LEU A 20 3.41 -10.90 3.39
C LEU A 20 3.01 -9.43 3.22
N THR A 21 2.28 -9.05 2.19
CA THR A 21 1.85 -7.65 1.99
C THR A 21 0.79 -7.21 3.00
N LEU A 22 -0.19 -8.08 3.32
CA LEU A 22 -1.20 -7.80 4.34
C LEU A 22 -0.61 -7.78 5.75
N VAL A 23 0.29 -8.71 6.07
CA VAL A 23 1.04 -8.74 7.34
C VAL A 23 1.90 -7.50 7.45
N ALA A 24 2.62 -7.11 6.40
CA ALA A 24 3.39 -5.87 6.40
C ALA A 24 2.50 -4.65 6.66
N ILE A 25 1.33 -4.52 6.03
CA ILE A 25 0.38 -3.44 6.32
C ILE A 25 -0.05 -3.45 7.80
N ILE A 26 -0.34 -4.63 8.37
CA ILE A 26 -0.71 -4.76 9.78
C ILE A 26 0.44 -4.31 10.69
N VAL A 27 1.66 -4.79 10.45
CA VAL A 27 2.83 -4.45 11.28
C VAL A 27 3.20 -2.96 11.13
N ILE A 28 3.09 -2.38 9.93
CA ILE A 28 3.24 -0.92 9.72
C ILE A 28 2.21 -0.17 10.58
N ASN A 29 0.95 -0.63 10.62
CA ASN A 29 -0.08 -0.02 11.45
C ASN A 29 0.20 -0.17 12.95
N GLU A 30 0.72 -1.31 13.39
CA GLU A 30 1.13 -1.53 14.78
C GLU A 30 2.26 -0.56 15.18
N LEU A 31 3.27 -0.37 14.33
CA LEU A 31 4.34 0.61 14.57
C LEU A 31 3.79 2.04 14.64
N ARG A 32 2.87 2.41 13.74
CA ARG A 32 2.20 3.72 13.76
C ARG A 32 1.39 3.93 15.05
N GLN A 33 0.68 2.89 15.52
CA GLN A 33 -0.09 2.92 16.76
C GLN A 33 0.81 3.09 17.99
N GLN A 34 1.95 2.40 18.03
CA GLN A 34 2.94 2.51 19.12
C GLN A 34 3.55 3.91 19.18
N ALA A 35 3.91 4.49 18.03
CA ALA A 35 4.43 5.85 17.98
C ALA A 35 3.41 6.90 18.41
N ALA A 36 2.12 6.68 18.12
CA ALA A 36 1.05 7.55 18.60
C ALA A 36 0.75 7.39 20.11
N ASN A 37 1.04 6.23 20.70
CA ASN A 37 0.76 5.92 22.11
C ASN A 37 1.97 5.24 22.79
N PRO A 38 2.97 6.00 23.26
CA PRO A 38 4.19 5.45 23.86
C PRO A 38 3.96 4.62 25.14
N ALA A 39 2.80 4.78 25.77
CA ALA A 39 2.39 3.99 26.95
C ALA A 39 2.09 2.51 26.62
N VAL A 40 1.84 2.19 25.35
CA VAL A 40 1.73 0.81 24.85
C VAL A 40 3.16 0.35 24.56
N GLY A 41 3.84 -0.17 25.58
CA GLY A 41 5.22 -0.64 25.47
C GLY A 41 5.42 -1.62 24.31
N ALA A 42 6.62 -1.62 23.72
CA ALA A 42 6.99 -2.52 22.64
C ALA A 42 6.77 -3.98 23.06
N GLY A 43 5.89 -4.70 22.35
CA GLY A 43 5.81 -6.15 22.47
C GLY A 43 7.14 -6.80 22.06
N PRO A 44 7.46 -8.02 22.53
CA PRO A 44 8.74 -8.65 22.24
C PRO A 44 8.97 -8.84 20.73
N SER A 45 10.13 -8.37 20.24
CA SER A 45 10.69 -8.58 18.89
C SER A 45 9.83 -8.09 17.71
N GLN A 46 9.36 -6.85 17.76
CA GLN A 46 8.78 -6.20 16.58
C GLN A 46 9.89 -5.82 15.57
N PRO A 47 9.69 -6.06 14.26
CA PRO A 47 10.66 -5.67 13.24
C PRO A 47 10.78 -4.15 13.15
N THR A 48 11.97 -3.66 12.84
CA THR A 48 12.19 -2.23 12.59
C THR A 48 11.56 -1.81 11.25
N ALA A 49 11.42 -0.50 11.03
CA ALA A 49 10.96 0.04 9.75
C ALA A 49 11.85 -0.43 8.58
N SER A 50 13.17 -0.53 8.79
CA SER A 50 14.13 -1.02 7.81
C SER A 50 13.93 -2.51 7.53
N ASP A 51 13.75 -3.34 8.57
CA ASP A 51 13.50 -4.78 8.41
C ASP A 51 12.21 -5.04 7.63
N LEU A 52 11.18 -4.21 7.81
CA LEU A 52 9.95 -4.30 7.04
C LEU A 52 10.16 -3.97 5.56
N LEU A 53 10.95 -2.93 5.27
CA LEU A 53 11.27 -2.55 3.89
C LEU A 53 12.06 -3.64 3.18
N GLU A 54 13.02 -4.26 3.86
CA GLU A 54 13.77 -5.41 3.35
C GLU A 54 12.82 -6.60 3.07
N GLN A 55 11.94 -6.95 4.01
CA GLN A 55 10.94 -8.01 3.80
C GLN A 55 9.98 -7.73 2.63
N ILE A 56 9.57 -6.47 2.44
CA ILE A 56 8.73 -6.07 1.29
C ILE A 56 9.53 -6.18 -0.01
N HIS A 57 10.83 -5.88 0.02
CA HIS A 57 11.71 -6.01 -1.14
C HIS A 57 11.92 -7.49 -1.53
N ASP A 58 12.15 -8.34 -0.54
CA ASP A 58 12.38 -9.78 -0.71
C ASP A 58 11.12 -10.54 -1.14
N PHE A 59 9.93 -9.95 -0.96
CA PHE A 59 8.70 -10.50 -1.50
C PHE A 59 8.81 -10.65 -3.03
N SER A 60 8.69 -11.89 -3.52
CA SER A 60 8.68 -12.20 -4.94
C SER A 60 7.26 -12.44 -5.43
N PRO A 61 6.68 -11.54 -6.26
CA PRO A 61 5.40 -11.79 -6.93
C PRO A 61 5.43 -13.06 -7.79
N GLY A 62 6.59 -13.38 -8.37
CA GLY A 62 6.78 -14.59 -9.18
C GLY A 62 6.63 -15.86 -8.36
N ASP A 63 7.24 -15.92 -7.18
CA ASP A 63 7.11 -17.05 -6.27
C ASP A 63 5.72 -17.12 -5.66
N TRP A 64 5.12 -15.97 -5.35
CA TRP A 64 3.78 -15.89 -4.79
C TRP A 64 2.72 -16.59 -5.63
N ILE A 65 2.84 -16.52 -6.95
CA ILE A 65 1.83 -17.02 -7.89
C ILE A 65 2.09 -18.48 -8.32
N LYS A 66 3.22 -19.08 -7.94
CA LYS A 66 3.53 -20.49 -8.21
C LYS A 66 2.42 -21.38 -7.66
N GLY A 67 1.88 -22.26 -8.50
CA GLY A 67 0.79 -23.18 -8.14
C GLY A 67 -0.58 -22.53 -7.95
N LYS A 68 -0.72 -21.21 -8.14
CA LYS A 68 -2.00 -20.49 -8.04
C LYS A 68 -2.49 -19.97 -9.38
N ALA A 69 -1.59 -19.40 -10.17
CA ALA A 69 -1.94 -18.83 -11.46
C ALA A 69 -1.96 -19.91 -12.55
N THR A 70 -2.98 -19.85 -13.40
CA THR A 70 -3.00 -20.59 -14.67
C THR A 70 -2.12 -19.89 -15.70
N ALA A 71 -1.78 -20.57 -16.81
CA ALA A 71 -1.01 -19.94 -17.89
C ALA A 71 -1.67 -18.64 -18.39
N ASN A 72 -3.00 -18.62 -18.47
CA ASN A 72 -3.76 -17.48 -18.98
C ASN A 72 -3.90 -16.33 -17.97
N SER A 73 -3.85 -16.61 -16.67
CA SER A 73 -3.99 -15.58 -15.61
C SER A 73 -2.64 -15.13 -15.03
N LYS A 74 -1.53 -15.79 -15.39
CA LYS A 74 -0.18 -15.53 -14.86
C LYS A 74 0.21 -14.05 -14.92
N ARG A 75 -0.04 -13.40 -16.06
CA ARG A 75 0.29 -11.98 -16.26
C ARG A 75 -0.46 -11.08 -15.28
N GLU A 76 -1.76 -11.31 -15.13
CA GLU A 76 -2.64 -10.52 -14.27
C GLU A 76 -2.25 -10.66 -12.80
N TRP A 77 -1.99 -11.90 -12.36
CA TRP A 77 -1.48 -12.16 -11.02
C TRP A 77 -0.14 -11.47 -10.75
N LEU A 78 0.80 -11.50 -11.70
CA LEU A 78 2.07 -10.77 -11.56
C LEU A 78 1.88 -9.26 -11.44
N LEU A 79 0.95 -8.68 -12.21
CA LEU A 79 0.62 -7.26 -12.14
C LEU A 79 0.07 -6.87 -10.76
N ILE A 80 -0.88 -7.65 -10.23
CA ILE A 80 -1.43 -7.42 -8.89
C ILE A 80 -0.32 -7.50 -7.84
N GLY A 81 0.45 -8.59 -7.83
CA GLY A 81 1.48 -8.81 -6.81
C GLY A 81 2.56 -7.74 -6.83
N SER A 82 2.99 -7.34 -8.01
CA SER A 82 4.00 -6.28 -8.18
C SER A 82 3.47 -4.90 -7.78
N ALA A 83 2.19 -4.63 -8.07
CA ALA A 83 1.56 -3.36 -7.70
C ALA A 83 1.42 -3.28 -6.17
N TYR A 84 0.98 -4.35 -5.52
CA TYR A 84 0.92 -4.41 -4.06
C TYR A 84 2.28 -4.32 -3.41
N GLN A 85 3.31 -4.98 -3.94
CA GLN A 85 4.68 -4.85 -3.43
C GLN A 85 5.11 -3.38 -3.39
N SER A 86 4.96 -2.68 -4.51
CA SER A 86 5.38 -1.26 -4.61
C SER A 86 4.51 -0.34 -3.76
N ALA A 87 3.20 -0.58 -3.71
CA ALA A 87 2.30 0.20 -2.88
C ALA A 87 2.57 0.00 -1.37
N VAL A 88 2.88 -1.23 -0.93
CA VAL A 88 3.21 -1.47 0.48
C VAL A 88 4.56 -0.84 0.85
N ALA A 89 5.55 -0.85 -0.05
CA ALA A 89 6.81 -0.15 0.18
C ALA A 89 6.60 1.37 0.34
N LEU A 90 5.85 2.00 -0.57
CA LEU A 90 5.51 3.42 -0.48
C LEU A 90 4.71 3.73 0.79
N TYR A 91 3.72 2.89 1.12
CA TYR A 91 2.96 3.03 2.35
C TYR A 91 3.88 3.01 3.56
N CYS A 92 4.77 2.03 3.67
CA CYS A 92 5.76 1.92 4.74
C CYS A 92 6.60 3.21 4.85
N ILE A 93 7.18 3.67 3.74
CA ILE A 93 8.03 4.87 3.74
C ILE A 93 7.24 6.09 4.18
N MET A 94 6.16 6.42 3.48
CA MET A 94 5.41 7.66 3.69
C MET A 94 4.77 7.72 5.08
N SER A 95 4.23 6.59 5.54
CA SER A 95 3.46 6.52 6.79
C SER A 95 4.32 6.42 8.03
N LEU A 96 5.57 5.94 7.92
CA LEU A 96 6.53 5.91 9.02
C LEU A 96 7.42 7.17 9.06
N GLN A 97 7.70 7.78 7.90
CA GLN A 97 8.36 9.10 7.85
C GLN A 97 7.48 10.21 8.43
N SER A 98 6.15 10.17 8.22
CA SER A 98 5.23 11.16 8.82
C SER A 98 5.27 11.16 10.36
N LEU A 99 5.71 10.07 10.98
CA LEU A 99 5.86 9.91 12.42
C LEU A 99 7.31 9.95 12.89
N SER A 100 8.27 10.29 12.02
CA SER A 100 9.71 10.29 12.31
C SER A 100 10.28 8.93 12.76
N ILE A 101 9.58 7.82 12.47
CA ILE A 101 10.04 6.45 12.78
C ILE A 101 11.09 6.01 11.77
N LEU A 102 10.88 6.33 10.49
CA LEU A 102 11.83 6.07 9.41
C LEU A 102 12.51 7.39 9.02
N PRO A 103 13.85 7.47 8.97
CA PRO A 103 14.53 8.70 8.58
C PRO A 103 14.39 9.00 7.08
N SER A 104 14.46 10.29 6.73
CA SER A 104 14.53 10.75 5.34
C SER A 104 15.97 10.71 4.81
N ALA A 105 16.51 9.49 4.68
CA ALA A 105 17.85 9.27 4.13
C ALA A 105 17.82 9.16 2.59
N LEU A 106 18.92 9.53 1.93
CA LEU A 106 19.02 9.56 0.46
C LEU A 106 18.61 8.22 -0.20
N HIS A 107 19.01 7.09 0.38
CA HIS A 107 18.65 5.76 -0.14
C HIS A 107 17.15 5.47 -0.01
N ILE A 108 16.49 5.94 1.06
CA ILE A 108 15.04 5.81 1.23
C ILE A 108 14.31 6.69 0.20
N THR A 109 14.76 7.91 -0.04
CA THR A 109 14.20 8.80 -1.07
C THR A 109 14.33 8.20 -2.47
N ALA A 110 15.48 7.60 -2.78
CA ALA A 110 15.68 6.91 -4.07
C ALA A 110 14.76 5.70 -4.21
N MET A 111 14.60 4.91 -3.15
CA MET A 111 13.70 3.76 -3.11
C MET A 111 12.23 4.17 -3.27
N ASP A 112 11.80 5.23 -2.59
CA ASP A 112 10.47 5.83 -2.74
C ASP A 112 10.19 6.24 -4.19
N ALA A 113 11.12 6.98 -4.82
CA ALA A 113 10.98 7.36 -6.22
C ALA A 113 10.88 6.15 -7.17
N ALA A 114 11.72 5.14 -6.96
CA ALA A 114 11.72 3.92 -7.77
C ALA A 114 10.41 3.11 -7.62
N HIS A 115 9.89 2.98 -6.40
CA HIS A 115 8.61 2.31 -6.17
C HIS A 115 7.42 3.12 -6.70
N HIS A 116 7.45 4.45 -6.64
CA HIS A 116 6.42 5.30 -7.22
C HIS A 116 6.36 5.13 -8.74
N GLU A 117 7.50 5.23 -9.42
CA GLU A 117 7.57 5.05 -10.88
C GLU A 117 7.08 3.66 -11.28
N ARG A 118 7.58 2.61 -10.63
CA ARG A 118 7.17 1.22 -10.88
C ARG A 118 5.67 1.03 -10.63
N LEU A 119 5.12 1.57 -9.54
CA LEU A 119 3.70 1.46 -9.22
C LEU A 119 2.83 2.14 -10.29
N MET A 120 3.19 3.35 -10.74
CA MET A 120 2.44 4.06 -11.77
C MET A 120 2.44 3.30 -13.11
N GLN A 121 3.58 2.72 -13.50
CA GLN A 121 3.67 1.87 -14.70
C GLN A 121 2.81 0.61 -14.58
N LEU A 122 2.85 -0.06 -13.42
CA LEU A 122 2.05 -1.25 -13.15
C LEU A 122 0.55 -0.95 -13.15
N LEU A 123 0.12 0.16 -12.53
CA LEU A 123 -1.28 0.58 -12.52
C LEU A 123 -1.80 0.90 -13.92
N LYS A 124 -1.01 1.62 -14.73
CA LYS A 124 -1.37 1.93 -16.13
C LYS A 124 -1.59 0.66 -16.96
N GLN A 125 -0.84 -0.41 -16.69
CA GLN A 125 -1.01 -1.70 -17.37
C GLN A 125 -2.15 -2.53 -16.76
N ALA A 126 -2.27 -2.57 -15.45
CA ALA A 126 -3.19 -3.47 -14.77
C ALA A 126 -4.65 -2.99 -14.82
N LEU A 127 -4.88 -1.67 -14.82
CA LEU A 127 -6.22 -1.08 -14.91
C LEU A 127 -6.87 -1.19 -16.30
N THR A 128 -6.10 -1.61 -17.33
CA THR A 128 -6.67 -1.96 -18.64
C THR A 128 -7.50 -3.24 -18.57
N PHE A 129 -7.30 -4.08 -17.55
CA PHE A 129 -8.08 -5.29 -17.31
C PHE A 129 -9.28 -4.96 -16.39
N PRO A 130 -10.52 -4.95 -16.89
CA PRO A 130 -11.67 -4.48 -16.11
C PRO A 130 -11.89 -5.25 -14.81
N HIS A 131 -11.65 -6.56 -14.79
CA HIS A 131 -11.83 -7.41 -13.62
C HIS A 131 -10.77 -7.20 -12.52
N LEU A 132 -9.63 -6.56 -12.83
CA LEU A 132 -8.58 -6.28 -11.84
C LEU A 132 -8.80 -4.97 -11.09
N ARG A 133 -9.67 -4.10 -11.60
CA ARG A 133 -9.85 -2.73 -11.13
C ARG A 133 -10.13 -2.63 -9.63
N HIS A 134 -11.04 -3.45 -9.12
CA HIS A 134 -11.37 -3.48 -7.69
C HIS A 134 -10.20 -3.93 -6.82
N CYS A 135 -9.43 -4.92 -7.26
CA CYS A 135 -8.23 -5.38 -6.57
C CYS A 135 -7.13 -4.31 -6.52
N LEU A 136 -7.16 -3.32 -7.40
CA LEU A 136 -6.13 -2.29 -7.51
C LEU A 136 -6.52 -0.97 -6.85
N MET A 137 -7.68 -0.92 -6.18
CA MET A 137 -8.15 0.30 -5.51
C MET A 137 -7.16 0.79 -4.44
N TRP A 138 -6.63 -0.11 -3.61
CA TRP A 138 -5.68 0.27 -2.56
C TRP A 138 -4.31 0.69 -3.12
N PRO A 139 -3.68 -0.06 -4.05
CA PRO A 139 -2.49 0.43 -4.75
C PRO A 139 -2.69 1.80 -5.43
N LEU A 140 -3.84 2.04 -6.06
CA LEU A 140 -4.17 3.33 -6.67
C LEU A 140 -4.30 4.45 -5.63
N LEU A 141 -4.87 4.14 -4.46
CA LEU A 141 -4.97 5.08 -3.33
C LEU A 141 -3.58 5.52 -2.84
N VAL A 142 -2.68 4.56 -2.64
CA VAL A 142 -1.28 4.84 -2.24
C VAL A 142 -0.57 5.70 -3.28
N ALA A 143 -0.70 5.35 -4.57
CA ALA A 143 -0.15 6.14 -5.66
C ALA A 143 -0.69 7.58 -5.65
N GLY A 144 -1.99 7.75 -5.37
CA GLY A 144 -2.63 9.05 -5.22
C GLY A 144 -2.04 9.89 -4.08
N ALA A 145 -1.84 9.29 -2.92
CA ALA A 145 -1.21 9.98 -1.79
C ALA A 145 0.22 10.37 -2.15
N ARG A 146 0.98 9.47 -2.79
CA ARG A 146 2.36 9.74 -3.21
C ARG A 146 2.47 10.80 -4.32
N ALA A 147 1.43 10.98 -5.13
CA ALA A 147 1.40 11.96 -6.22
C ALA A 147 1.41 13.43 -5.75
N VAL A 148 1.37 13.70 -4.44
CA VAL A 148 1.59 15.05 -3.89
C VAL A 148 3.00 15.58 -4.19
N TYR A 149 4.01 14.71 -4.20
CA TYR A 149 5.37 15.06 -4.62
C TYR A 149 5.62 14.81 -6.13
N GLY A 150 4.60 14.35 -6.85
CA GLY A 150 4.69 13.97 -8.26
C GLY A 150 4.17 15.04 -9.22
N SER A 151 4.05 14.66 -10.48
CA SER A 151 3.57 15.53 -11.56
C SER A 151 2.06 15.76 -11.48
N ALA A 152 1.59 16.82 -12.15
CA ALA A 152 0.15 17.03 -12.36
C ALA A 152 -0.49 15.89 -13.17
N ASP A 153 0.28 15.23 -14.03
CA ASP A 153 -0.20 14.11 -14.84
C ASP A 153 -0.47 12.86 -14.01
N ASP A 154 0.36 12.57 -13.00
CA ASP A 154 0.11 11.45 -12.08
C ASP A 154 -1.18 11.68 -11.28
N ARG A 155 -1.38 12.91 -10.76
CA ARG A 155 -2.62 13.29 -10.07
C ARG A 155 -3.84 13.18 -10.98
N LYS A 156 -3.72 13.64 -12.24
CA LYS A 156 -4.79 13.54 -13.24
C LYS A 156 -5.12 12.08 -13.55
N PHE A 157 -4.11 11.23 -13.76
CA PHE A 157 -4.30 9.81 -13.98
C PHE A 157 -5.09 9.18 -12.82
N VAL A 158 -4.65 9.41 -11.58
CA VAL A 158 -5.33 8.87 -10.39
C VAL A 158 -6.77 9.39 -10.27
N ASP A 159 -7.02 10.68 -10.52
CA ASP A 159 -8.37 11.28 -10.51
C ASP A 159 -9.31 10.58 -11.48
N GLU A 160 -8.86 10.34 -12.72
CA GLU A 160 -9.65 9.66 -13.75
C GLU A 160 -9.90 8.20 -13.41
N GLN A 161 -8.91 7.48 -12.88
CA GLN A 161 -9.09 6.08 -12.50
C GLN A 161 -10.11 5.91 -11.37
N PHE A 162 -10.12 6.79 -10.37
CA PHE A 162 -11.15 6.72 -9.32
C PHE A 162 -12.56 7.08 -9.81
N LYS A 163 -12.71 7.99 -10.78
CA LYS A 163 -14.01 8.25 -11.44
C LYS A 163 -14.49 6.99 -12.16
N GLU A 164 -13.62 6.35 -12.93
CA GLU A 164 -13.95 5.15 -13.69
C GLU A 164 -14.29 3.97 -12.77
N LEU A 165 -13.54 3.81 -11.67
CA LEU A 165 -13.84 2.82 -10.63
C LEU A 165 -15.22 3.01 -10.02
N SER A 166 -15.63 4.24 -9.73
CA SER A 166 -16.99 4.51 -9.22
C SER A 166 -18.05 4.21 -10.27
N ARG A 167 -17.82 4.65 -11.52
CA ARG A 167 -18.75 4.46 -12.64
C ARG A 167 -19.05 2.98 -12.89
N VAL A 168 -18.03 2.13 -12.82
CA VAL A 168 -18.16 0.69 -13.10
C VAL A 168 -18.55 -0.10 -11.84
N GLY A 169 -18.01 0.28 -10.69
CA GLY A 169 -18.23 -0.43 -9.43
C GLY A 169 -19.58 -0.17 -8.76
N GLY A 170 -20.28 0.92 -9.12
CA GLY A 170 -21.56 1.28 -8.52
C GLY A 170 -21.47 1.66 -7.03
N THR A 171 -20.26 1.90 -6.50
CA THR A 171 -20.04 2.30 -5.11
C THR A 171 -19.52 3.72 -5.00
N ALA A 172 -19.81 4.36 -3.86
CA ALA A 172 -19.32 5.70 -3.54
C ALA A 172 -17.87 5.71 -3.00
N LEU A 173 -17.31 4.54 -2.65
CA LEU A 173 -15.98 4.44 -2.03
C LEU A 173 -14.85 5.03 -2.90
N PRO A 174 -14.78 4.76 -4.23
CA PRO A 174 -13.79 5.41 -5.09
C PRO A 174 -13.94 6.94 -5.13
N LEU A 175 -15.16 7.47 -5.01
CA LEU A 175 -15.39 8.93 -4.96
C LEU A 175 -14.96 9.53 -3.62
N ALA A 176 -15.16 8.82 -2.52
CA ALA A 176 -14.67 9.25 -1.20
C ALA A 176 -13.13 9.30 -1.17
N ALA A 177 -12.47 8.25 -1.68
CA ALA A 177 -11.02 8.21 -1.85
C ALA A 177 -10.52 9.37 -2.72
N ARG A 178 -11.16 9.57 -3.88
CA ARG A 178 -10.88 10.70 -4.78
C ARG A 178 -11.03 12.06 -4.09
N ALA A 179 -12.10 12.26 -3.33
CA ALA A 179 -12.34 13.52 -2.64
C ALA A 179 -11.28 13.80 -1.56
N ALA A 180 -10.85 12.78 -0.81
CA ALA A 180 -9.75 12.88 0.15
C ALA A 180 -8.45 13.29 -0.55
N LEU A 181 -8.07 12.60 -1.63
CA LEU A 181 -6.88 12.90 -2.41
C LEU A 181 -6.87 14.31 -2.99
N LYS A 182 -7.98 14.76 -3.59
CA LYS A 182 -8.06 16.12 -4.14
C LYS A 182 -7.92 17.20 -3.06
N ARG A 183 -8.55 17.00 -1.90
CA ARG A 183 -8.40 17.92 -0.76
C ARG A 183 -6.95 17.95 -0.30
N PHE A 184 -6.32 16.78 -0.18
CA PHE A 184 -4.92 16.67 0.20
C PHE A 184 -3.99 17.40 -0.78
N TRP A 185 -4.11 17.14 -2.09
CA TRP A 185 -3.32 17.82 -3.12
C TRP A 185 -3.50 19.34 -3.11
N ALA A 186 -4.69 19.84 -2.78
CA ALA A 186 -4.96 21.27 -2.67
C ALA A 186 -4.46 21.90 -1.37
N SER A 187 -4.17 21.11 -0.34
CA SER A 187 -3.83 21.61 1.00
C SER A 187 -2.40 22.10 1.16
N GLY A 188 -1.49 21.75 0.24
CA GLY A 188 -0.05 22.00 0.36
C GLY A 188 0.67 21.12 1.40
N LYS A 189 -0.06 20.26 2.12
CA LYS A 189 0.50 19.28 3.05
C LYS A 189 1.08 18.09 2.30
N MET A 190 1.93 17.32 2.99
CA MET A 190 2.70 16.24 2.38
C MET A 190 2.70 14.92 3.18
N GLY A 191 2.24 14.94 4.44
CA GLY A 191 2.22 13.75 5.28
C GLY A 191 1.14 12.74 4.88
N TRP A 192 1.40 11.45 5.14
CA TRP A 192 0.39 10.40 4.97
C TRP A 192 -0.89 10.69 5.77
N ASP A 193 -0.72 11.09 7.03
CA ASP A 193 -1.81 11.38 7.97
C ASP A 193 -2.57 12.68 7.63
N ASP A 194 -1.95 13.59 6.88
CA ASP A 194 -2.61 14.75 6.32
C ASP A 194 -3.59 14.39 5.19
N CYS A 195 -3.28 13.34 4.43
CA CYS A 195 -4.13 12.84 3.37
C CYS A 195 -5.34 12.07 3.93
N PHE A 196 -5.11 11.27 4.97
CA PHE A 196 -6.12 10.42 5.60
C PHE A 196 -6.45 10.93 7.01
N ASP A 197 -6.88 12.18 7.07
CA ASP A 197 -7.21 12.97 8.27
C ASP A 197 -8.39 12.45 9.12
N LYS A 198 -9.10 11.44 8.63
CA LYS A 198 -10.29 10.85 9.25
C LYS A 198 -10.25 9.34 9.08
N PRO A 199 -11.01 8.56 9.87
CA PRO A 199 -11.15 7.14 9.63
C PRO A 199 -11.81 6.89 8.27
N TYR A 200 -11.06 6.31 7.34
CA TYR A 200 -11.58 5.86 6.05
C TYR A 200 -11.62 4.35 6.02
N ILE A 201 -12.76 3.78 5.60
CA ILE A 201 -12.90 2.36 5.31
C ILE A 201 -12.89 2.21 3.79
N PHE A 202 -11.71 1.96 3.23
CA PHE A 202 -11.55 1.65 1.81
C PHE A 202 -11.42 0.13 1.61
N THR A 203 -12.50 -0.59 1.92
CA THR A 203 -12.58 -2.05 1.67
C THR A 203 -13.24 -2.28 0.32
N ALA A 204 -12.60 -3.10 -0.53
CA ALA A 204 -13.22 -3.66 -1.73
C ALA A 204 -13.96 -4.94 -1.38
#